data_AF-A0A949XIJ4-F1
#
_entry.id   AF-A0A949XIJ4-F1
#
_cell.length_a   1.000
_cell.length_b   1.000
_cell.length_c   1.000
_cell.angle_alpha   90.00
_cell.angle_beta   90.00
_cell.angle_gamma   90.00
#
_symmetry.space_group_name_H-M   'P 1'
#
loop_
_entity.id
_entity.type
_entity.pdbx_description
1 polymer ?
#
loop_
_entity_poly.entity_id
_entity_poly.type
_entity_poly.pdbx_seq_one_letter_code
_entity_poly.pdbx_strand_id
1 'polypeptide(L)'
;MTLFNPPSNSRFTRFTSSGTYTPLSSSKCFLVEVLGAGGGGGGGGAYNSGTASSGGAGGAGGARAMAQFSTTDITGAVTVTIGAGGTSGAGAVSAGNAGVAGGSGGTSSFGALLMAYGGGGGSGGSSAGSSAGGGGAGVAGGGGNGSVGSSGSGGNGGGQGGGNGSASSDTSGWMPSAGGGTAVGAAGNKAGCAPYSPTGGGAGAGVASTPAALSGGSGGTNVTNTSATGGSGGASGTSGTAGASVTYGSGGGGAGGGNGTSTTGGAGGAGGNAGGGGGGGGSGLTGGGNGGAGGRGEIRVWEW
;
A
#
# COMPACT_ATOMS: atom_id res chain seq x y z
N MET A 1 2.13 -17.02 18.94
CA MET A 1 0.94 -17.56 18.25
C MET A 1 1.35 -18.88 17.59
N THR A 2 1.18 -20.00 18.29
CA THR A 2 1.42 -21.34 17.74
C THR A 2 0.21 -21.72 16.90
N LEU A 3 0.27 -21.36 15.62
CA LEU A 3 -0.71 -21.69 14.60
C LEU A 3 -0.73 -23.22 14.42
N PHE A 4 -1.92 -23.82 14.55
CA PHE A 4 -2.38 -25.09 13.97
C PHE A 4 -1.29 -26.16 13.76
N ASN A 5 -1.22 -27.21 14.61
CA ASN A 5 -0.32 -28.35 14.39
C ASN A 5 -0.98 -29.30 13.38
N PRO A 6 -0.61 -29.27 12.10
CA PRO A 6 -1.34 -30.03 11.10
C PRO A 6 -0.91 -31.51 11.16
N PRO A 7 -1.76 -32.46 10.77
CA PRO A 7 -1.42 -33.88 10.79
C PRO A 7 -0.22 -34.18 9.86
N SER A 8 0.43 -35.33 10.06
CA SER A 8 1.71 -35.70 9.41
C SER A 8 1.70 -35.72 7.87
N ASN A 9 0.51 -35.64 7.25
CA ASN A 9 0.33 -35.63 5.79
C ASN A 9 -0.07 -34.25 5.23
N SER A 10 0.13 -33.18 6.01
CA SER A 10 -0.22 -31.83 5.58
C SER A 10 0.86 -31.19 4.69
N ARG A 11 0.43 -30.37 3.74
CA ARG A 11 1.33 -29.59 2.86
C ARG A 11 0.97 -28.11 2.90
N PHE A 12 2.01 -27.28 2.99
CA PHE A 12 1.91 -25.84 2.78
C PHE A 12 2.51 -25.47 1.42
N THR A 13 1.77 -24.70 0.63
CA THR A 13 2.24 -24.16 -0.67
C THR A 13 2.06 -22.65 -0.69
N ARG A 14 3.12 -21.92 -1.09
CA ARG A 14 3.13 -20.46 -1.18
C ARG A 14 3.41 -20.01 -2.61
N PHE A 15 2.57 -19.14 -3.14
CA PHE A 15 2.70 -18.54 -4.45
C PHE A 15 3.00 -17.05 -4.35
N THR A 16 4.17 -16.65 -4.82
CA THR A 16 4.58 -15.25 -5.00
C THR A 16 4.64 -14.86 -6.48
N SER A 17 4.38 -15.81 -7.37
CA SER A 17 4.24 -15.66 -8.82
C SER A 17 3.07 -16.51 -9.29
N SER A 18 2.41 -16.09 -10.38
CA SER A 18 1.31 -16.84 -10.98
C SER A 18 1.76 -18.24 -11.44
N GLY A 19 0.83 -19.19 -11.43
CA GLY A 19 1.13 -20.58 -11.75
C GLY A 19 -0.10 -21.47 -11.64
N THR A 20 0.12 -22.74 -11.35
CA THR A 20 -0.94 -23.72 -11.15
C THR A 20 -0.71 -24.44 -9.82
N TYR A 21 -1.77 -24.57 -9.04
CA TYR A 21 -1.80 -25.42 -7.86
C TYR A 21 -2.41 -26.77 -8.22
N THR A 22 -1.77 -27.85 -7.80
CA THR A 22 -2.28 -29.22 -7.97
C THR A 22 -2.42 -29.86 -6.59
N PRO A 23 -3.65 -30.24 -6.16
CA PRO A 23 -3.86 -30.85 -4.85
C PRO A 23 -3.19 -32.22 -4.77
N LEU A 24 -2.78 -32.63 -3.56
CA LEU A 24 -2.39 -34.02 -3.33
C LEU A 24 -3.62 -34.92 -3.39
N SER A 25 -3.47 -36.14 -3.90
CA SER A 25 -4.57 -37.13 -3.94
C SER A 25 -5.06 -37.54 -2.54
N SER A 26 -4.22 -37.35 -1.51
CA SER A 26 -4.53 -37.65 -0.11
C SER A 26 -5.34 -36.56 0.59
N SER A 27 -5.33 -35.33 0.07
CA SER A 27 -5.93 -34.17 0.73
C SER A 27 -7.45 -34.30 0.84
N LYS A 28 -7.99 -33.86 1.98
CA LYS A 28 -9.44 -33.86 2.29
C LYS A 28 -9.96 -32.47 2.59
N CYS A 29 -9.12 -31.63 3.19
CA CYS A 29 -9.44 -30.25 3.53
C CYS A 29 -8.37 -29.30 2.99
N PHE A 30 -8.79 -28.10 2.61
CA PHE A 30 -7.92 -27.05 2.14
C PHE A 30 -8.26 -25.75 2.86
N LEU A 31 -7.25 -25.02 3.30
CA LEU A 31 -7.37 -23.65 3.76
C LEU A 31 -6.60 -22.77 2.79
N VAL A 32 -7.28 -21.83 2.16
CA VAL A 32 -6.68 -20.93 1.18
C VAL A 32 -6.76 -19.51 1.71
N GLU A 33 -5.64 -18.81 1.70
CA GLU A 33 -5.53 -17.38 1.99
C GLU A 33 -5.02 -16.67 0.72
N VAL A 34 -5.73 -15.64 0.29
CA VAL A 34 -5.42 -14.82 -0.88
C VAL A 34 -5.22 -13.38 -0.41
N LEU A 35 -4.08 -12.79 -0.77
CA LEU A 35 -3.78 -11.39 -0.55
C LEU A 35 -3.64 -10.66 -1.89
N GLY A 36 -4.41 -9.58 -2.05
CA GLY A 36 -4.29 -8.66 -3.18
C GLY A 36 -3.06 -7.76 -3.02
N ALA A 37 -2.62 -7.15 -4.10
CA ALA A 37 -1.45 -6.29 -4.09
C ALA A 37 -1.78 -4.87 -3.58
N GLY A 38 -0.78 -4.20 -3.02
CA GLY A 38 -0.90 -2.80 -2.58
C GLY A 38 -0.77 -1.83 -3.74
N GLY A 39 -1.36 -0.65 -3.61
CA GLY A 39 -1.17 0.47 -4.54
C GLY A 39 0.19 1.16 -4.33
N GLY A 40 0.69 1.79 -5.38
CA GLY A 40 1.90 2.63 -5.33
C GLY A 40 1.61 4.02 -4.79
N GLY A 41 2.61 4.64 -4.16
CA GLY A 41 2.56 6.05 -3.74
C GLY A 41 2.82 6.99 -4.92
N GLY A 42 2.25 8.20 -4.85
CA GLY A 42 2.51 9.26 -5.81
C GLY A 42 3.86 9.93 -5.59
N GLY A 43 4.44 10.49 -6.64
CA GLY A 43 5.65 11.29 -6.57
C GLY A 43 5.39 12.68 -5.98
N GLY A 44 6.42 13.26 -5.36
CA GLY A 44 6.40 14.64 -4.89
C GLY A 44 6.41 15.64 -6.03
N GLY A 45 5.89 16.84 -5.76
CA GLY A 45 5.99 17.97 -6.68
C GLY A 45 7.31 18.71 -6.54
N ALA A 46 7.58 19.61 -7.48
CA ALA A 46 8.73 20.49 -7.42
C ALA A 46 8.29 21.92 -7.67
N TYR A 47 8.58 22.85 -6.76
CA TYR A 47 8.10 24.23 -6.83
C TYR A 47 9.13 25.21 -6.30
N ASN A 48 9.17 26.40 -6.89
CA ASN A 48 10.09 27.45 -6.46
C ASN A 48 9.76 27.93 -5.03
N SER A 49 10.78 28.46 -4.35
CA SER A 49 10.58 29.17 -3.08
C SER A 49 9.51 30.26 -3.23
N GLY A 50 8.68 30.44 -2.20
CA GLY A 50 7.50 31.30 -2.25
C GLY A 50 6.22 30.59 -2.71
N THR A 51 6.31 29.39 -3.31
CA THR A 51 5.15 28.58 -3.70
C THR A 51 5.04 27.35 -2.82
N ALA A 52 3.91 27.17 -2.15
CA ALA A 52 3.67 25.99 -1.34
C ALA A 52 3.22 24.79 -2.20
N SER A 53 3.53 23.58 -1.77
CA SER A 53 3.11 22.34 -2.43
C SER A 53 2.88 21.21 -1.43
N SER A 54 1.98 20.28 -1.75
CA SER A 54 1.86 19.00 -1.05
C SER A 54 2.94 18.05 -1.54
N GLY A 55 3.36 17.10 -0.70
CA GLY A 55 4.09 15.91 -1.16
C GLY A 55 3.14 14.92 -1.83
N GLY A 56 3.69 13.91 -2.49
CA GLY A 56 2.91 12.80 -3.04
C GLY A 56 2.21 12.02 -1.93
N ALA A 57 1.02 11.52 -2.21
CA ALA A 57 0.24 10.74 -1.26
C ALA A 57 0.62 9.25 -1.29
N GLY A 58 0.33 8.52 -0.22
CA GLY A 58 0.57 7.08 -0.14
C GLY A 58 -0.46 6.24 -0.89
N GLY A 59 -0.04 5.06 -1.34
CA GLY A 59 -0.91 4.02 -1.87
C GLY A 59 -1.56 3.20 -0.75
N ALA A 60 -2.66 2.50 -1.06
CA ALA A 60 -3.41 1.72 -0.07
C ALA A 60 -3.01 0.23 -0.04
N GLY A 61 -3.40 -0.47 1.02
CA GLY A 61 -3.24 -1.92 1.13
C GLY A 61 -4.24 -2.70 0.25
N GLY A 62 -3.81 -3.87 -0.23
CA GLY A 62 -4.67 -4.84 -0.90
C GLY A 62 -5.60 -5.59 0.06
N ALA A 63 -6.59 -6.30 -0.48
CA ALA A 63 -7.52 -7.11 0.31
C ALA A 63 -6.88 -8.40 0.80
N ARG A 64 -7.50 -8.98 1.83
CA ARG A 64 -7.23 -10.35 2.29
C ARG A 64 -8.53 -11.13 2.30
N ALA A 65 -8.51 -12.32 1.72
CA ALA A 65 -9.61 -13.26 1.75
C ALA A 65 -9.10 -14.63 2.21
N MET A 66 -9.91 -15.35 2.99
CA MET A 66 -9.55 -16.67 3.51
C MET A 66 -10.78 -17.56 3.54
N ALA A 67 -10.67 -18.78 3.02
CA ALA A 67 -11.77 -19.74 2.99
C ALA A 67 -11.26 -21.18 3.15
N GLN A 68 -12.13 -22.04 3.68
CA GLN A 68 -11.93 -23.48 3.71
C GLN A 68 -12.68 -24.14 2.58
N PHE A 69 -12.05 -25.11 1.94
CA PHE A 69 -12.61 -25.88 0.84
C PHE A 69 -12.45 -27.37 1.12
N SER A 70 -13.34 -28.15 0.52
CA SER A 70 -13.33 -29.60 0.54
C SER A 70 -12.86 -30.16 -0.80
N THR A 71 -12.73 -31.49 -0.87
CA THR A 71 -12.42 -32.20 -2.13
C THR A 71 -13.49 -32.08 -3.21
N THR A 72 -14.72 -31.69 -2.86
CA THR A 72 -15.77 -31.43 -3.87
C THR A 72 -15.65 -30.04 -4.49
N ASP A 73 -14.98 -29.11 -3.80
CA ASP A 73 -14.75 -27.74 -4.31
C ASP A 73 -13.47 -27.67 -5.16
N ILE A 74 -12.42 -28.40 -4.74
CA ILE A 74 -11.13 -28.48 -5.44
C ILE A 74 -10.98 -29.90 -6.01
N THR A 75 -11.53 -30.11 -7.20
CA THR A 75 -11.58 -31.41 -7.87
C THR A 75 -10.35 -31.68 -8.75
N GLY A 76 -9.48 -30.70 -8.95
CA GLY A 76 -8.32 -30.79 -9.83
C GLY A 76 -7.37 -29.60 -9.71
N ALA A 77 -6.57 -29.39 -10.75
CA ALA A 77 -5.62 -28.28 -10.79
C ALA A 77 -6.34 -26.92 -10.84
N VAL A 78 -5.84 -25.95 -10.07
CA VAL A 78 -6.40 -24.60 -9.97
C VAL A 78 -5.38 -23.57 -10.45
N THR A 79 -5.79 -22.69 -11.35
CA THR A 79 -4.96 -21.56 -11.77
C THR A 79 -4.76 -20.58 -10.62
N VAL A 80 -3.52 -20.18 -10.39
CA VAL A 80 -3.13 -19.20 -9.38
C VAL A 80 -2.68 -17.93 -10.08
N THR A 81 -3.32 -16.81 -9.77
CA THR A 81 -2.94 -15.48 -10.27
C THR A 81 -2.46 -14.63 -9.10
N ILE A 82 -1.25 -14.09 -9.22
CA ILE A 82 -0.68 -13.16 -8.24
C ILE A 82 -0.73 -11.75 -8.81
N GLY A 83 -1.42 -10.85 -8.10
CA GLY A 83 -1.49 -9.44 -8.43
C GLY A 83 -0.12 -8.76 -8.31
N ALA A 84 0.25 -7.97 -9.31
CA ALA A 84 1.43 -7.12 -9.26
C ALA A 84 1.20 -5.93 -8.31
N GLY A 85 2.25 -5.51 -7.60
CA GLY A 85 2.22 -4.27 -6.83
C GLY A 85 2.02 -3.04 -7.73
N GLY A 86 1.33 -2.02 -7.20
CA GLY A 86 1.15 -0.76 -7.91
C GLY A 86 2.48 -0.06 -8.18
N THR A 87 2.59 0.57 -9.35
CA THR A 87 3.81 1.29 -9.78
C THR A 87 4.03 2.54 -8.94
N SER A 88 5.29 2.88 -8.68
CA SER A 88 5.66 4.16 -8.05
C SER A 88 5.34 5.34 -8.97
N GLY A 89 4.74 6.40 -8.43
CA GLY A 89 4.64 7.68 -9.14
C GLY A 89 5.99 8.38 -9.23
N ALA A 90 6.35 8.87 -10.42
CA ALA A 90 7.57 9.65 -10.61
C ALA A 90 7.45 11.03 -9.93
N GLY A 91 8.51 11.47 -9.26
CA GLY A 91 8.62 12.83 -8.75
C GLY A 91 8.81 13.83 -9.89
N ALA A 92 8.41 15.08 -9.65
CA ALA A 92 8.64 16.16 -10.60
C ALA A 92 10.15 16.39 -10.82
N VAL A 93 10.59 16.49 -12.08
CA VAL A 93 12.02 16.65 -12.42
C VAL A 93 12.50 18.10 -12.46
N SER A 94 11.59 19.08 -12.39
CA SER A 94 11.90 20.51 -12.39
C SER A 94 10.83 21.32 -11.68
N ALA A 95 11.20 22.48 -11.16
CA ALA A 95 10.29 23.38 -10.46
C ALA A 95 9.10 23.84 -11.32
N GLY A 96 7.96 24.04 -10.67
CA GLY A 96 6.68 24.38 -11.29
C GLY A 96 5.80 23.18 -11.65
N ASN A 97 6.29 21.95 -11.46
CA ASN A 97 5.60 20.74 -11.93
C ASN A 97 5.07 19.89 -10.77
N ALA A 98 3.90 19.29 -11.00
CA ALA A 98 3.32 18.29 -10.11
C ALA A 98 4.04 16.93 -10.24
N GLY A 99 3.97 16.13 -9.18
CA GLY A 99 4.38 14.73 -9.24
C GLY A 99 3.35 13.86 -9.97
N VAL A 100 3.76 12.67 -10.38
CA VAL A 100 2.89 11.69 -11.05
C VAL A 100 2.22 10.80 -10.00
N ALA A 101 0.96 10.42 -10.24
CA ALA A 101 0.24 9.48 -9.38
C ALA A 101 0.86 8.07 -9.41
N GLY A 102 0.71 7.34 -8.30
CA GLY A 102 1.05 5.92 -8.22
C GLY A 102 -0.01 5.05 -8.90
N GLY A 103 0.40 3.85 -9.33
CA GLY A 103 -0.50 2.87 -9.93
C GLY A 103 -1.30 2.07 -8.89
N SER A 104 -2.47 1.59 -9.26
CA SER A 104 -3.27 0.67 -8.44
C SER A 104 -2.60 -0.71 -8.33
N GLY A 105 -2.83 -1.41 -7.23
CA GLY A 105 -2.42 -2.80 -7.05
C GLY A 105 -3.28 -3.77 -7.86
N GLY A 106 -2.69 -4.88 -8.29
CA GLY A 106 -3.38 -5.98 -8.96
C GLY A 106 -4.14 -6.91 -8.01
N THR A 107 -5.20 -7.53 -8.53
CA THR A 107 -5.97 -8.58 -7.87
C THR A 107 -5.21 -9.92 -7.89
N SER A 108 -5.28 -10.66 -6.79
CA SER A 108 -4.83 -12.06 -6.71
C SER A 108 -6.04 -13.00 -6.65
N SER A 109 -5.95 -14.17 -7.28
CA SER A 109 -7.04 -15.16 -7.30
C SER A 109 -6.56 -16.60 -7.31
N PHE A 110 -7.30 -17.45 -6.60
CA PHE A 110 -7.18 -18.91 -6.62
C PHE A 110 -8.36 -19.45 -7.44
N GLY A 111 -8.15 -19.57 -8.75
CA GLY A 111 -9.20 -19.83 -9.73
C GLY A 111 -10.36 -18.83 -9.59
N ALA A 112 -11.58 -19.34 -9.72
CA ALA A 112 -12.80 -18.60 -9.39
C ALA A 112 -13.25 -18.80 -7.93
N LEU A 113 -12.52 -19.58 -7.14
CA LEU A 113 -12.94 -20.02 -5.80
C LEU A 113 -12.74 -18.93 -4.74
N LEU A 114 -11.63 -18.19 -4.82
CA LEU A 114 -11.30 -17.15 -3.86
C LEU A 114 -10.46 -16.05 -4.52
N MET A 115 -10.76 -14.80 -4.20
CA MET A 115 -10.11 -13.63 -4.79
C MET A 115 -9.91 -12.54 -3.74
N ALA A 116 -8.83 -11.77 -3.90
CA ALA A 116 -8.58 -10.56 -3.12
C ALA A 116 -8.10 -9.43 -4.04
N TYR A 117 -8.83 -8.32 -4.01
CA TYR A 117 -8.59 -7.15 -4.86
C TYR A 117 -7.37 -6.33 -4.43
N GLY A 118 -6.81 -5.56 -5.35
CA GLY A 118 -5.72 -4.64 -5.07
C GLY A 118 -6.18 -3.28 -4.51
N GLY A 119 -5.26 -2.61 -3.81
CA GLY A 119 -5.47 -1.27 -3.25
C GLY A 119 -5.28 -0.15 -4.28
N GLY A 120 -5.89 1.02 -4.02
CA GLY A 120 -5.74 2.21 -4.86
C GLY A 120 -4.37 2.87 -4.76
N GLY A 121 -3.92 3.52 -5.83
CA GLY A 121 -2.71 4.34 -5.88
C GLY A 121 -2.89 5.72 -5.26
N GLY A 122 -1.80 6.31 -4.78
CA GLY A 122 -1.78 7.67 -4.23
C GLY A 122 -1.63 8.74 -5.31
N SER A 123 -2.20 9.93 -5.09
CA SER A 123 -2.03 11.08 -5.98
C SER A 123 -0.62 11.67 -5.92
N GLY A 124 -0.20 12.33 -7.00
CA GLY A 124 1.04 13.11 -7.03
C GLY A 124 0.95 14.42 -6.23
N GLY A 125 2.10 14.95 -5.82
CA GLY A 125 2.22 16.24 -5.13
C GLY A 125 1.86 17.42 -6.03
N SER A 126 1.12 18.40 -5.50
CA SER A 126 0.58 19.54 -6.26
C SER A 126 0.69 20.86 -5.49
N SER A 127 0.78 21.97 -6.21
CA SER A 127 0.59 23.32 -5.63
C SER A 127 -0.87 23.77 -5.62
N ALA A 128 -1.73 23.09 -6.39
CA ALA A 128 -3.12 23.48 -6.59
C ALA A 128 -4.09 22.91 -5.53
N GLY A 129 -3.60 22.08 -4.61
CA GLY A 129 -4.42 21.48 -3.55
C GLY A 129 -3.76 20.29 -2.88
N SER A 130 -4.44 19.75 -1.87
CA SER A 130 -3.98 18.58 -1.11
C SER A 130 -3.90 17.34 -2.00
N SER A 131 -2.89 16.52 -1.77
CA SER A 131 -2.75 15.20 -2.39
C SER A 131 -3.47 14.17 -1.53
N ALA A 132 -4.43 13.46 -2.10
CA ALA A 132 -5.15 12.41 -1.39
C ALA A 132 -4.54 11.02 -1.63
N GLY A 133 -4.58 10.18 -0.59
CA GLY A 133 -4.13 8.79 -0.63
C GLY A 133 -5.10 7.87 -1.37
N GLY A 134 -4.60 6.69 -1.72
CA GLY A 134 -5.44 5.63 -2.28
C GLY A 134 -6.43 5.07 -1.25
N GLY A 135 -7.59 4.60 -1.72
CA GLY A 135 -8.54 3.85 -0.91
C GLY A 135 -8.11 2.38 -0.75
N GLY A 136 -8.34 1.82 0.44
CA GLY A 136 -8.13 0.40 0.72
C GLY A 136 -9.10 -0.47 -0.08
N ALA A 137 -8.65 -1.66 -0.48
CA ALA A 137 -9.52 -2.64 -1.12
C ALA A 137 -10.64 -3.12 -0.18
N GLY A 138 -11.75 -3.58 -0.74
CA GLY A 138 -12.83 -4.24 -0.01
C GLY A 138 -12.98 -5.70 -0.44
N VAL A 139 -13.85 -6.45 0.23
CA VAL A 139 -14.12 -7.86 -0.13
C VAL A 139 -14.84 -8.01 -1.47
N ALA A 140 -15.48 -6.95 -1.97
CA ALA A 140 -16.26 -6.95 -3.20
C ALA A 140 -15.78 -5.92 -4.24
N GLY A 141 -14.61 -5.30 -4.04
CA GLY A 141 -14.04 -4.38 -5.04
C GLY A 141 -12.66 -3.86 -4.67
N GLY A 142 -11.92 -3.43 -5.70
CA GLY A 142 -10.64 -2.75 -5.52
C GLY A 142 -10.80 -1.36 -4.89
N GLY A 143 -9.70 -0.85 -4.36
CA GLY A 143 -9.63 0.51 -3.84
C GLY A 143 -9.54 1.54 -4.95
N GLY A 144 -10.22 2.68 -4.79
CA GLY A 144 -10.14 3.82 -5.71
C GLY A 144 -8.81 4.57 -5.57
N ASN A 145 -8.32 5.14 -6.67
CA ASN A 145 -7.12 5.97 -6.67
C ASN A 145 -7.41 7.34 -6.05
N GLY A 146 -6.45 7.87 -5.29
CA GLY A 146 -6.50 9.24 -4.83
C GLY A 146 -6.22 10.23 -5.97
N SER A 147 -6.80 11.42 -5.87
CA SER A 147 -6.52 12.55 -6.77
C SER A 147 -6.35 13.85 -5.98
N VAL A 148 -5.99 14.94 -6.65
CA VAL A 148 -5.87 16.24 -5.99
C VAL A 148 -7.25 16.64 -5.45
N GLY A 149 -7.32 16.89 -4.14
CA GLY A 149 -8.54 17.30 -3.45
C GLY A 149 -9.61 16.23 -3.24
N SER A 150 -9.46 15.02 -3.81
CA SER A 150 -10.45 13.95 -3.68
C SER A 150 -9.82 12.62 -3.27
N SER A 151 -10.23 12.12 -2.11
CA SER A 151 -9.86 10.81 -1.56
C SER A 151 -10.16 9.66 -2.50
N GLY A 152 -9.27 8.68 -2.56
CA GLY A 152 -9.59 7.39 -3.19
C GLY A 152 -10.73 6.71 -2.44
N SER A 153 -11.78 6.29 -3.15
CA SER A 153 -12.91 5.60 -2.53
C SER A 153 -12.46 4.24 -1.96
N GLY A 154 -12.98 3.88 -0.79
CA GLY A 154 -12.80 2.52 -0.28
C GLY A 154 -13.50 1.49 -1.16
N GLY A 155 -12.91 0.31 -1.32
CA GLY A 155 -13.54 -0.78 -2.05
C GLY A 155 -14.82 -1.28 -1.37
N ASN A 156 -15.79 -1.72 -2.17
CA ASN A 156 -17.08 -2.21 -1.66
C ASN A 156 -16.90 -3.36 -0.66
N GLY A 157 -17.73 -3.36 0.38
CA GLY A 157 -17.67 -4.37 1.44
C GLY A 157 -16.59 -4.13 2.49
N GLY A 158 -16.17 -2.87 2.69
CA GLY A 158 -15.44 -2.46 3.89
C GLY A 158 -14.07 -1.80 3.69
N GLY A 159 -13.66 -1.49 2.45
CA GLY A 159 -12.43 -0.75 2.20
C GLY A 159 -12.45 0.66 2.80
N GLN A 160 -11.31 1.13 3.30
CA GLN A 160 -11.18 2.48 3.87
C GLN A 160 -10.98 3.53 2.77
N GLY A 161 -11.59 4.71 2.92
CA GLY A 161 -11.32 5.84 2.02
C GLY A 161 -9.95 6.47 2.26
N GLY A 162 -9.32 6.96 1.19
CA GLY A 162 -8.03 7.67 1.21
C GLY A 162 -7.99 8.87 2.14
N GLY A 163 -6.85 9.09 2.82
CA GLY A 163 -6.62 10.32 3.58
C GLY A 163 -6.52 11.52 2.63
N ASN A 164 -7.03 12.68 3.02
CA ASN A 164 -6.97 13.92 2.23
C ASN A 164 -6.57 15.10 3.11
N GLY A 165 -5.64 15.94 2.65
CA GLY A 165 -5.18 17.10 3.42
C GLY A 165 -4.47 16.71 4.71
N SER A 166 -4.89 17.25 5.85
CA SER A 166 -4.33 16.95 7.20
C SER A 166 -5.04 15.78 7.90
N ALA A 167 -5.98 15.09 7.24
CA ALA A 167 -6.66 13.95 7.83
C ALA A 167 -5.78 12.69 7.72
N SER A 168 -5.31 12.21 8.87
CA SER A 168 -4.70 10.89 9.01
C SER A 168 -5.73 9.79 8.73
N SER A 169 -5.31 8.71 8.08
CA SER A 169 -6.16 7.53 7.81
C SER A 169 -6.21 6.56 9.00
N ASP A 170 -6.02 7.05 10.24
CA ASP A 170 -5.84 6.29 11.50
C ASP A 170 -7.09 5.49 11.97
N THR A 171 -7.92 4.98 11.07
CA THR A 171 -8.95 4.00 11.42
C THR A 171 -8.36 2.60 11.44
N SER A 172 -8.15 2.02 12.63
CA SER A 172 -7.90 0.59 12.81
C SER A 172 -9.18 -0.20 12.52
N GLY A 173 -9.57 -0.31 11.25
CA GLY A 173 -10.65 -1.19 10.82
C GLY A 173 -10.11 -2.61 10.57
N TRP A 174 -10.94 -3.64 10.74
CA TRP A 174 -10.64 -5.04 10.38
C TRP A 174 -10.38 -5.29 8.88
N MET A 175 -10.24 -4.22 8.11
CA MET A 175 -10.30 -4.14 6.66
C MET A 175 -9.03 -3.47 6.11
N PRO A 176 -8.68 -3.66 4.83
CA PRO A 176 -7.51 -3.06 4.21
C PRO A 176 -7.48 -1.54 4.38
N SER A 177 -6.31 -1.01 4.75
CA SER A 177 -6.22 0.39 5.13
C SER A 177 -5.80 1.31 3.99
N ALA A 178 -6.24 2.56 4.12
CA ALA A 178 -6.01 3.61 3.16
C ALA A 178 -4.59 4.20 3.23
N GLY A 179 -4.13 4.77 2.11
CA GLY A 179 -2.92 5.57 2.05
C GLY A 179 -3.08 6.91 2.77
N GLY A 180 -1.98 7.47 3.26
CA GLY A 180 -1.94 8.81 3.84
C GLY A 180 -2.05 9.89 2.76
N GLY A 181 -2.71 11.01 3.09
CA GLY A 181 -2.73 12.22 2.26
C GLY A 181 -1.79 13.30 2.78
N THR A 182 -1.68 14.40 2.04
CA THR A 182 -0.87 15.56 2.41
C THR A 182 -1.54 16.87 2.05
N ALA A 183 -1.60 17.78 3.02
CA ALA A 183 -1.92 19.18 2.75
C ALA A 183 -0.73 19.90 2.10
N VAL A 184 -1.02 21.01 1.43
CA VAL A 184 -0.02 21.90 0.86
C VAL A 184 0.85 22.49 1.97
N GLY A 185 2.18 22.37 1.85
CA GLY A 185 3.13 22.93 2.82
C GLY A 185 3.16 22.26 4.19
N ALA A 186 2.61 21.04 4.31
CA ALA A 186 2.53 20.31 5.57
C ALA A 186 3.43 19.05 5.60
N ALA A 187 3.68 18.54 6.80
CA ALA A 187 4.28 17.22 6.98
C ALA A 187 3.37 16.13 6.38
N GLY A 188 3.98 14.99 6.04
CA GLY A 188 3.25 13.84 5.54
C GLY A 188 2.39 13.18 6.60
N ASN A 189 1.13 12.86 6.29
CA ASN A 189 0.30 12.11 7.22
C ASN A 189 0.65 10.62 7.19
N LYS A 190 0.48 10.01 8.36
CA LYS A 190 0.54 8.57 8.55
C LYS A 190 -0.59 7.87 7.77
N ALA A 191 -0.29 6.66 7.31
CA ALA A 191 -1.28 5.78 6.68
C ALA A 191 -2.14 5.01 7.69
N GLY A 192 -3.24 4.45 7.22
CA GLY A 192 -4.11 3.65 8.08
C GLY A 192 -3.46 2.35 8.52
N CYS A 193 -3.84 1.85 9.70
CA CYS A 193 -3.46 0.52 10.18
C CYS A 193 -4.63 -0.46 10.03
N ALA A 194 -4.32 -1.76 9.96
CA ALA A 194 -5.33 -2.81 9.90
C ALA A 194 -4.86 -4.05 10.68
N PRO A 195 -5.72 -4.68 11.49
CA PRO A 195 -5.44 -6.01 12.02
C PRO A 195 -5.63 -7.04 10.90
N TYR A 196 -4.69 -7.97 10.77
CA TYR A 196 -4.70 -9.08 9.82
C TYR A 196 -4.73 -8.75 8.31
N SER A 197 -4.88 -7.49 7.90
CA SER A 197 -4.94 -7.08 6.49
C SER A 197 -3.74 -6.22 6.07
N PRO A 198 -3.41 -6.15 4.77
CA PRO A 198 -2.36 -5.26 4.29
C PRO A 198 -2.68 -3.79 4.59
N THR A 199 -1.63 -3.00 4.82
CA THR A 199 -1.77 -1.61 5.25
C THR A 199 -1.29 -0.60 4.22
N GLY A 200 -1.84 0.61 4.23
CA GLY A 200 -1.47 1.71 3.34
C GLY A 200 -0.11 2.33 3.66
N GLY A 201 0.44 3.07 2.70
CA GLY A 201 1.69 3.83 2.83
C GLY A 201 1.47 5.28 3.28
N GLY A 202 2.48 5.85 3.95
CA GLY A 202 2.46 7.22 4.45
C GLY A 202 2.68 8.24 3.34
N ALA A 203 2.18 9.47 3.51
CA ALA A 203 2.37 10.53 2.52
C ALA A 203 3.77 11.17 2.61
N GLY A 204 4.31 11.64 1.50
CA GLY A 204 5.53 12.45 1.49
C GLY A 204 5.25 13.87 1.95
N ALA A 205 6.25 14.56 2.51
CA ALA A 205 6.07 15.92 3.02
C ALA A 205 5.96 16.97 1.90
N GLY A 206 5.17 18.02 2.14
CA GLY A 206 5.08 19.19 1.29
C GLY A 206 6.19 20.22 1.54
N VAL A 207 6.26 21.25 0.69
CA VAL A 207 7.11 22.43 0.89
C VAL A 207 6.20 23.62 1.16
N ALA A 208 6.44 24.35 2.25
CA ALA A 208 5.71 25.58 2.57
C ALA A 208 6.25 26.77 1.75
N SER A 209 5.45 27.84 1.62
CA SER A 209 5.86 29.07 0.91
C SER A 209 7.14 29.67 1.46
N THR A 210 7.34 29.58 2.77
CA THR A 210 8.64 29.72 3.43
C THR A 210 9.16 28.32 3.75
N PRO A 211 10.15 27.79 3.01
CA PRO A 211 10.59 26.41 3.17
C PRO A 211 11.08 26.12 4.60
N ALA A 212 10.46 25.13 5.23
CA ALA A 212 10.84 24.59 6.54
C ALA A 212 11.03 23.08 6.42
N ALA A 213 11.88 22.50 7.27
CA ALA A 213 12.10 21.06 7.30
C ALA A 213 10.83 20.33 7.74
N LEU A 214 10.31 19.45 6.89
CA LEU A 214 9.10 18.66 7.17
C LEU A 214 9.36 17.19 6.84
N SER A 215 8.91 16.33 7.75
CA SER A 215 9.05 14.88 7.63
C SER A 215 7.88 14.25 6.88
N GLY A 216 8.15 13.16 6.18
CA GLY A 216 7.11 12.31 5.62
C GLY A 216 6.35 11.55 6.72
N GLY A 217 5.17 11.02 6.36
CA GLY A 217 4.34 10.22 7.24
C GLY A 217 4.83 8.78 7.33
N SER A 218 4.62 8.14 8.48
CA SER A 218 4.89 6.72 8.63
C SER A 218 3.90 5.84 7.86
N GLY A 219 4.35 4.65 7.47
CA GLY A 219 3.48 3.64 6.89
C GLY A 219 2.55 3.04 7.92
N GLY A 220 1.47 2.40 7.45
CA GLY A 220 0.55 1.69 8.32
C GLY A 220 1.16 0.40 8.86
N THR A 221 0.86 0.06 10.12
CA THR A 221 1.32 -1.18 10.77
C THR A 221 0.19 -2.19 10.85
N ASN A 222 0.49 -3.48 10.68
CA ASN A 222 -0.44 -4.54 11.06
C ASN A 222 -0.46 -4.69 12.58
N VAL A 223 -1.56 -4.27 13.22
CA VAL A 223 -1.65 -4.12 14.68
C VAL A 223 -1.55 -5.46 15.44
N THR A 224 -1.79 -6.56 14.74
CA THR A 224 -1.82 -7.93 15.31
C THR A 224 -0.58 -8.76 14.98
N ASN A 225 0.27 -8.27 14.08
CA ASN A 225 1.52 -8.91 13.73
C ASN A 225 2.67 -7.91 13.90
N THR A 226 3.37 -7.98 15.02
CA THR A 226 4.49 -7.07 15.36
C THR A 226 5.66 -7.15 14.39
N SER A 227 5.73 -8.18 13.54
CA SER A 227 6.73 -8.29 12.47
C SER A 227 6.34 -7.55 11.17
N ALA A 228 5.09 -7.11 11.04
CA ALA A 228 4.56 -6.37 9.89
C ALA A 228 4.41 -4.87 10.22
N THR A 229 5.52 -4.23 10.61
CA THR A 229 5.58 -2.80 10.92
C THR A 229 5.52 -1.94 9.66
N GLY A 230 4.86 -0.79 9.77
CA GLY A 230 4.99 0.28 8.77
C GLY A 230 6.39 0.88 8.79
N GLY A 231 6.78 1.50 7.67
CA GLY A 231 8.03 2.24 7.59
C GLY A 231 8.00 3.53 8.44
N SER A 232 9.19 4.04 8.75
CA SER A 232 9.41 5.34 9.39
C SER A 232 9.51 6.44 8.33
N GLY A 233 8.82 7.57 8.58
CA GLY A 233 8.85 8.74 7.71
C GLY A 233 10.25 9.31 7.53
N GLY A 234 10.58 9.70 6.30
CA GLY A 234 11.84 10.38 6.01
C GLY A 234 11.86 11.77 6.65
N ALA A 235 12.98 12.14 7.27
CA ALA A 235 13.24 13.53 7.62
C ALA A 235 13.42 14.38 6.34
N SER A 236 13.47 15.71 6.48
CA SER A 236 13.73 16.60 5.35
C SER A 236 14.96 16.17 4.55
N GLY A 237 14.82 16.05 3.24
CA GLY A 237 15.84 15.58 2.29
C GLY A 237 16.08 14.08 2.28
N THR A 238 15.42 13.29 3.14
CA THR A 238 15.65 11.84 3.25
C THR A 238 14.43 11.02 2.86
N SER A 239 14.69 9.83 2.31
CA SER A 239 13.66 8.89 1.91
C SER A 239 12.98 8.26 3.11
N GLY A 240 11.69 7.93 2.97
CA GLY A 240 10.99 7.08 3.92
C GLY A 240 11.46 5.63 3.83
N THR A 241 11.38 4.88 4.93
CA THR A 241 11.76 3.46 4.93
C THR A 241 10.64 2.58 4.36
N ALA A 242 11.03 1.42 3.84
CA ALA A 242 10.07 0.42 3.38
C ALA A 242 9.25 -0.18 4.54
N GLY A 243 8.04 -0.65 4.22
CA GLY A 243 7.24 -1.44 5.14
C GLY A 243 7.77 -2.87 5.25
N ALA A 244 7.54 -3.52 6.39
CA ALA A 244 8.04 -4.87 6.62
C ALA A 244 7.34 -5.90 5.73
N SER A 245 8.13 -6.79 5.13
CA SER A 245 7.62 -7.98 4.44
C SER A 245 7.58 -9.17 5.39
N VAL A 246 6.50 -9.95 5.37
CA VAL A 246 6.30 -11.09 6.27
C VAL A 246 5.95 -12.36 5.50
N THR A 247 6.42 -13.50 6.01
CA THR A 247 6.08 -14.82 5.46
C THR A 247 4.65 -15.24 5.81
N TYR A 248 4.16 -14.82 6.98
CA TYR A 248 2.82 -15.12 7.48
C TYR A 248 2.12 -13.81 7.87
N GLY A 249 0.88 -13.65 7.40
CA GLY A 249 0.14 -12.39 7.50
C GLY A 249 0.35 -11.47 6.30
N SER A 250 0.12 -10.18 6.51
CA SER A 250 0.17 -9.12 5.49
C SER A 250 1.33 -8.16 5.73
N GLY A 251 1.81 -7.53 4.66
CA GLY A 251 2.91 -6.57 4.71
C GLY A 251 2.51 -5.21 5.26
N GLY A 252 3.48 -4.53 5.86
CA GLY A 252 3.34 -3.15 6.35
C GLY A 252 3.41 -2.12 5.22
N GLY A 253 2.94 -0.90 5.47
CA GLY A 253 3.00 0.19 4.51
C GLY A 253 4.38 0.82 4.43
N GLY A 254 4.76 1.29 3.24
CA GLY A 254 5.95 2.13 3.06
C GLY A 254 5.74 3.54 3.59
N ALA A 255 6.78 4.18 4.11
CA ALA A 255 6.68 5.54 4.63
C ALA A 255 6.91 6.60 3.56
N GLY A 256 6.40 7.81 3.78
CA GLY A 256 6.66 8.93 2.88
C GLY A 256 8.06 9.53 3.05
N GLY A 257 8.58 10.13 1.99
CA GLY A 257 9.83 10.90 2.03
C GLY A 257 9.63 12.31 2.60
N GLY A 258 10.67 12.86 3.25
CA GLY A 258 10.65 14.24 3.72
C GLY A 258 10.88 15.25 2.60
N ASN A 259 10.59 16.52 2.86
CA ASN A 259 10.66 17.55 1.84
C ASN A 259 12.10 18.00 1.56
N GLY A 260 12.37 18.53 0.36
CA GLY A 260 13.65 19.11 -0.01
C GLY A 260 13.60 20.64 0.05
N THR A 261 14.09 21.25 1.13
CA THR A 261 14.07 22.73 1.31
C THR A 261 15.13 23.46 0.50
N SER A 262 16.08 22.73 -0.07
CA SER A 262 17.12 23.24 -1.00
C SER A 262 17.55 22.18 -2.02
N THR A 263 16.86 21.05 -2.05
CA THR A 263 17.22 19.84 -2.80
C THR A 263 15.98 19.17 -3.36
N THR A 264 16.17 18.02 -4.01
CA THR A 264 15.09 17.09 -4.32
C THR A 264 14.49 16.55 -3.02
N GLY A 265 13.16 16.36 -3.00
CA GLY A 265 12.49 15.68 -1.89
C GLY A 265 12.88 14.21 -1.78
N GLY A 266 12.74 13.63 -0.58
CA GLY A 266 13.03 12.23 -0.34
C GLY A 266 12.05 11.30 -1.06
N ALA A 267 12.50 10.11 -1.46
CA ALA A 267 11.62 9.11 -2.04
C ALA A 267 10.70 8.47 -0.99
N GLY A 268 9.53 7.98 -1.40
CA GLY A 268 8.69 7.12 -0.59
C GLY A 268 9.26 5.70 -0.49
N GLY A 269 9.08 5.06 0.66
CA GLY A 269 9.42 3.66 0.89
C GLY A 269 8.46 2.72 0.18
N ALA A 270 8.96 1.56 -0.26
CA ALA A 270 8.13 0.51 -0.85
C ALA A 270 7.20 -0.12 0.20
N GLY A 271 6.03 -0.60 -0.26
CA GLY A 271 5.13 -1.41 0.53
C GLY A 271 5.72 -2.79 0.83
N GLY A 272 5.49 -3.27 2.05
CA GLY A 272 5.86 -4.60 2.48
C GLY A 272 5.03 -5.68 1.82
N ASN A 273 5.62 -6.86 1.63
CA ASN A 273 4.91 -8.00 1.05
C ASN A 273 4.29 -8.87 2.16
N ALA A 274 3.06 -9.36 1.99
CA ALA A 274 2.19 -9.17 0.83
C ALA A 274 1.25 -7.97 0.99
N GLY A 275 1.04 -7.22 -0.10
CA GLY A 275 -0.07 -6.28 -0.27
C GLY A 275 0.06 -4.90 0.38
N GLY A 276 1.17 -4.54 1.01
CA GLY A 276 1.34 -3.23 1.64
C GLY A 276 1.39 -2.09 0.62
N GLY A 277 0.82 -0.93 0.95
CA GLY A 277 0.84 0.26 0.09
C GLY A 277 2.20 0.97 0.09
N GLY A 278 2.58 1.56 -1.04
CA GLY A 278 3.81 2.35 -1.16
C GLY A 278 3.66 3.76 -0.57
N GLY A 279 4.74 4.30 0.01
CA GLY A 279 4.78 5.65 0.56
C GLY A 279 4.87 6.72 -0.53
N GLY A 280 4.44 7.95 -0.23
CA GLY A 280 4.52 9.08 -1.14
C GLY A 280 5.88 9.76 -1.17
N GLY A 281 6.26 10.35 -2.30
CA GLY A 281 7.49 11.13 -2.43
C GLY A 281 7.36 12.52 -1.81
N GLY A 282 8.40 13.01 -1.13
CA GLY A 282 8.45 14.37 -0.62
C GLY A 282 8.58 15.38 -1.75
N SER A 283 7.99 16.56 -1.59
CA SER A 283 8.19 17.68 -2.51
C SER A 283 9.53 18.36 -2.28
N GLY A 284 10.10 18.98 -3.30
CA GLY A 284 11.38 19.70 -3.17
C GLY A 284 11.47 20.93 -4.07
N LEU A 285 12.48 21.78 -3.84
CA LEU A 285 12.67 22.99 -4.65
C LEU A 285 13.31 22.69 -6.01
N THR A 286 14.16 21.66 -6.10
CA THR A 286 14.86 21.28 -7.34
C THR A 286 14.26 20.06 -8.02
N GLY A 287 13.41 19.31 -7.30
CA GLY A 287 12.77 18.10 -7.76
C GLY A 287 11.90 17.47 -6.67
N GLY A 288 10.93 16.65 -7.08
CA GLY A 288 10.16 15.81 -6.16
C GLY A 288 10.80 14.43 -6.01
N GLY A 289 10.64 13.82 -4.84
CA GLY A 289 10.98 12.42 -4.65
C GLY A 289 10.00 11.51 -5.37
N ASN A 290 10.45 10.34 -5.83
CA ASN A 290 9.55 9.31 -6.34
C ASN A 290 8.70 8.75 -5.21
N GLY A 291 7.49 8.29 -5.52
CA GLY A 291 6.73 7.44 -4.61
C GLY A 291 7.37 6.05 -4.49
N GLY A 292 6.86 5.26 -3.54
CA GLY A 292 7.21 3.85 -3.38
C GLY A 292 6.28 2.95 -4.18
N ALA A 293 6.80 1.82 -4.66
CA ALA A 293 5.97 0.77 -5.25
C ALA A 293 5.13 0.07 -4.17
N GLY A 294 3.96 -0.45 -4.55
CA GLY A 294 3.15 -1.31 -3.69
C GLY A 294 3.74 -2.73 -3.56
N GLY A 295 3.46 -3.39 -2.45
CA GLY A 295 3.79 -4.80 -2.24
C GLY A 295 2.94 -5.69 -3.14
N ARG A 296 3.55 -6.75 -3.67
CA ARG A 296 2.86 -7.75 -4.52
C ARG A 296 1.81 -8.53 -3.71
N GLY A 297 0.86 -9.15 -4.41
CA GLY A 297 -0.06 -10.12 -3.83
C GLY A 297 0.61 -11.45 -3.46
N GLU A 298 -0.10 -12.32 -2.76
CA GLU A 298 0.40 -13.65 -2.38
C GLU A 298 -0.76 -14.61 -2.16
N ILE A 299 -0.56 -15.89 -2.49
CA ILE A 299 -1.53 -16.95 -2.19
C ILE A 299 -0.86 -18.03 -1.37
N ARG A 300 -1.56 -18.51 -0.35
CA ARG A 300 -1.11 -19.52 0.59
C ARG A 300 -2.16 -20.61 0.70
N VAL A 301 -1.72 -21.85 0.56
CA VAL A 301 -2.58 -23.04 0.62
C VAL A 301 -2.03 -23.99 1.67
N TRP A 302 -2.87 -24.37 2.62
CA TRP A 302 -2.63 -25.49 3.52
C TRP A 302 -3.61 -26.61 3.17
N GLU A 303 -3.14 -27.85 3.06
CA GLU A 303 -3.99 -29.01 2.82
C GLU A 303 -3.64 -30.16 3.76
N TRP A 304 -4.62 -31.00 4.10
CA TRP A 304 -4.49 -32.20 4.94
C TRP A 304 -5.62 -33.21 4.72
#